data_AF-A0A6J8B9I6-F1
#
_entry.id   AF-A0A6J8B9I6-F1
#
_cell.length_a   1.000
_cell.length_b   1.000
_cell.length_c   1.000
_cell.angle_alpha   90.00
_cell.angle_beta   90.00
_cell.angle_gamma   90.00
#
_symmetry.space_group_name_H-M   'P 1'
#
loop_
_entity.id
_entity.type
_entity.pdbx_description
1 polymer ?
#
loop_
_entity_poly.entity_id
_entity_poly.type
_entity_poly.pdbx_seq_one_letter_code
_entity_poly.pdbx_strand_id
1 'polypeptide(L)'
;MNQIDEKKSVKRKKIPSSLWLNKPKRRRSCETLLISGDKSTPALEKKNTVVPGISTLNAAPKKIRKCVKPQKSRKKLFEELSCTGEVLSLMPTVLKNVQKAGHLADFINLLKLISVDKFPLNNISFLLLLEVARWYSLENTTKMFYSDQCMRFWKVLYRLFHGKALRFMQGVKSSGQILNKSTSRGQFDPQDTNINFAVPDIKTVNNYESCTIDIPKQIQPGLIEQAIQMKPKTDTYVLSDDGKKVAPGLTTDNGDIDLFGYGMEDSIQKLRLRLKTEKDVVTSTRDDWSTMSPAEKCQKLQDIVLIISYRIKDLRLLFMKQKLALSKFHKEAGDDWRSSRFCVCYQQHTSPNLPSKADGKRAT
;
A
#
# COMPACT_ATOMS: atom_id res chain seq x y z
N MET A 1 45.37 48.65 -32.31
CA MET A 1 44.50 48.22 -33.42
C MET A 1 43.77 46.98 -32.94
N ASN A 2 42.48 47.13 -32.66
CA ASN A 2 41.66 46.22 -31.86
C ASN A 2 41.16 45.02 -32.67
N GLN A 3 41.17 43.83 -32.07
CA GLN A 3 40.17 42.81 -32.37
C GLN A 3 39.50 42.39 -31.06
N ILE A 4 38.18 42.49 -31.08
CA ILE A 4 37.24 42.31 -29.97
C ILE A 4 36.64 40.92 -30.11
N ASP A 5 36.74 40.11 -29.06
CA ASP A 5 36.06 38.82 -28.90
C ASP A 5 34.58 39.01 -28.55
N GLU A 6 33.68 38.46 -29.37
CA GLU A 6 32.26 38.33 -29.06
C GLU A 6 31.99 37.14 -28.11
N LYS A 7 31.68 37.44 -26.84
CA LYS A 7 31.07 36.50 -25.90
C LYS A 7 29.54 36.49 -26.08
N LYS A 8 28.99 35.41 -26.65
CA LYS A 8 27.54 35.14 -26.62
C LYS A 8 27.13 34.63 -25.23
N SER A 9 26.44 35.48 -24.47
CA SER A 9 25.79 35.12 -23.20
C SER A 9 24.44 34.44 -23.45
N VAL A 10 24.27 33.22 -22.93
CA VAL A 10 23.00 32.49 -22.94
C VAL A 10 22.20 32.91 -21.70
N LYS A 11 21.18 33.75 -21.90
CA LYS A 11 20.20 34.12 -20.86
C LYS A 11 19.36 32.90 -20.46
N ARG A 12 19.62 32.33 -19.27
CA ARG A 12 18.72 31.36 -18.63
C ARG A 12 17.44 32.08 -18.16
N LYS A 13 16.29 31.64 -18.66
CA LYS A 13 14.96 32.09 -18.19
C LYS A 13 14.77 31.70 -16.72
N LYS A 14 14.48 32.69 -15.87
CA LYS A 14 14.04 32.50 -14.48
C LYS A 14 12.66 31.85 -14.47
N ILE A 15 12.52 30.70 -13.81
CA ILE A 15 11.24 30.06 -13.50
C ILE A 15 10.69 30.70 -12.21
N PRO A 16 9.41 31.11 -12.14
CA PRO A 16 8.85 31.73 -10.94
C PRO A 16 8.75 30.73 -9.79
N SER A 17 9.16 31.15 -8.60
CA SER A 17 9.27 30.37 -7.35
C SER A 17 7.96 30.19 -6.56
N SER A 18 6.79 30.28 -7.19
CA SER A 18 5.49 30.31 -6.49
C SER A 18 4.65 29.04 -6.61
N LEU A 19 5.27 27.85 -6.65
CA LEU A 19 4.57 26.57 -6.73
C LEU A 19 5.04 25.59 -5.65
N TRP A 20 4.85 25.94 -4.38
CA TRP A 20 4.86 24.96 -3.29
C TRP A 20 3.82 25.32 -2.22
N LEU A 21 3.08 24.27 -1.80
CA LEU A 21 2.22 24.15 -0.61
C LEU A 21 0.77 24.68 -0.68
N ASN A 22 -0.09 23.92 -1.38
CA ASN A 22 -1.47 23.79 -0.92
C ASN A 22 -1.47 23.06 0.44
N LYS A 23 -1.68 23.82 1.53
CA LYS A 23 -1.86 23.25 2.86
C LYS A 23 -3.11 22.36 2.89
N PRO A 24 -3.07 21.15 3.47
CA PRO A 24 -4.29 20.40 3.73
C PRO A 24 -5.17 21.17 4.74
N LYS A 25 -6.44 21.39 4.38
CA LYS A 25 -7.46 21.96 5.29
C LYS A 25 -7.53 21.10 6.54
N ARG A 26 -7.28 21.71 7.71
CA ARG A 26 -7.53 21.12 9.04
C ARG A 26 -8.96 20.59 9.09
N ARG A 27 -9.13 19.28 9.29
CA ARG A 27 -10.40 18.69 9.73
C ARG A 27 -10.69 19.22 11.14
N ARG A 28 -11.87 19.81 11.34
CA ARG A 28 -12.40 20.09 12.67
C ARG A 28 -12.69 18.74 13.36
N SER A 29 -12.26 18.61 14.60
CA SER A 29 -12.62 17.52 15.50
C SER A 29 -14.13 17.48 15.67
N CYS A 30 -14.73 16.29 15.53
CA CYS A 30 -16.11 16.08 15.96
C CYS A 30 -16.20 16.22 17.47
N GLU A 31 -17.19 16.97 17.94
CA GLU A 31 -17.64 16.99 19.33
C GLU A 31 -18.13 15.59 19.71
N THR A 32 -17.61 15.08 20.82
CA THR A 32 -18.04 13.82 21.43
C THR A 32 -19.31 14.07 22.21
N LEU A 33 -20.43 13.51 21.75
CA LEU A 33 -21.66 13.40 22.53
C LEU A 33 -21.48 12.28 23.57
N LEU A 34 -21.29 12.67 24.83
CA LEU A 34 -21.33 11.76 25.98
C LEU A 34 -22.80 11.42 26.28
N ILE A 35 -23.21 10.20 25.95
CA ILE A 35 -24.46 9.63 26.44
C ILE A 35 -24.10 8.79 27.66
N SER A 36 -24.39 9.32 28.85
CA SER A 36 -24.37 8.58 30.11
C SER A 36 -25.59 7.66 30.16
N GLY A 37 -25.37 6.36 29.93
CA GLY A 37 -26.36 5.30 30.09
C GLY A 37 -26.14 4.56 31.41
N ASP A 38 -27.14 4.60 32.27
CA ASP A 38 -27.18 3.99 33.58
C ASP A 38 -27.02 2.46 33.56
N LYS A 39 -26.37 1.98 34.62
CA LYS A 39 -26.12 0.57 34.91
C LYS A 39 -27.40 -0.08 35.42
N SER A 40 -27.89 -1.09 34.71
CA SER A 40 -28.66 -2.19 35.32
C SER A 40 -28.48 -3.47 34.52
N THR A 41 -27.59 -4.33 35.02
CA THR A 41 -27.49 -5.74 34.66
C THR A 41 -28.69 -6.51 35.20
N PRO A 42 -29.19 -7.50 34.45
CA PRO A 42 -29.59 -8.75 35.09
C PRO A 42 -28.85 -9.95 34.51
N ALA A 43 -28.58 -10.88 35.41
CA ALA A 43 -27.96 -12.18 35.17
C ALA A 43 -28.76 -13.00 34.15
N LEU A 44 -28.06 -13.70 33.27
CA LEU A 44 -28.64 -14.69 32.37
C LEU A 44 -27.96 -16.04 32.55
N GLU A 45 -28.81 -17.00 32.90
CA GLU A 45 -28.54 -18.39 33.21
C GLU A 45 -27.86 -19.14 32.05
N LYS A 46 -26.93 -20.01 32.42
CA LYS A 46 -26.31 -21.00 31.54
C LYS A 46 -27.34 -22.08 31.19
N LYS A 47 -27.75 -22.18 29.94
CA LYS A 47 -28.35 -23.40 29.37
C LYS A 47 -27.35 -24.09 28.45
N ASN A 48 -26.81 -25.20 28.94
CA ASN A 48 -26.04 -26.17 28.17
C ASN A 48 -26.94 -26.79 27.11
N THR A 49 -26.62 -26.58 25.83
CA THR A 49 -27.23 -27.32 24.73
C THR A 49 -26.14 -28.13 24.05
N VAL A 50 -26.25 -29.45 24.19
CA VAL A 50 -25.43 -30.45 23.53
C VAL A 50 -25.88 -30.55 22.07
N VAL A 51 -24.97 -30.36 21.12
CA VAL A 51 -25.20 -30.64 19.70
C VAL A 51 -24.21 -31.72 19.25
N PRO A 52 -24.66 -32.87 18.72
CA PRO A 52 -23.77 -33.89 18.20
C PRO A 52 -23.48 -33.71 16.70
N GLY A 53 -22.20 -33.91 16.34
CA GLY A 53 -21.76 -34.56 15.11
C GLY A 53 -21.89 -33.80 13.80
N ILE A 54 -20.79 -33.23 13.31
CA ILE A 54 -20.48 -33.18 11.87
C ILE A 54 -19.01 -33.52 11.64
N SER A 55 -18.84 -34.34 10.61
CA SER A 55 -17.71 -35.12 10.14
C SER A 55 -16.42 -34.37 9.82
N THR A 56 -15.31 -35.02 10.19
CA THR A 56 -13.94 -34.72 9.77
C THR A 56 -13.76 -34.98 8.27
N LEU A 57 -13.53 -33.91 7.50
CA LEU A 57 -12.95 -34.01 6.15
C LEU A 57 -11.44 -33.77 6.22
N ASN A 58 -10.71 -34.83 5.87
CA ASN A 58 -9.26 -34.87 5.75
C ASN A 58 -8.76 -33.89 4.69
N ALA A 59 -8.20 -32.75 5.13
CA ALA A 59 -7.43 -31.87 4.27
C ALA A 59 -5.95 -32.26 4.31
N ALA A 60 -5.41 -32.64 3.16
CA ALA A 60 -4.01 -33.00 2.97
C ALA A 60 -3.05 -31.88 3.46
N PRO A 61 -1.88 -32.24 4.03
CA PRO A 61 -0.95 -31.26 4.57
C PRO A 61 -0.37 -30.40 3.44
N LYS A 62 -0.77 -29.12 3.40
CA LYS A 62 -0.09 -28.10 2.59
C LYS A 62 1.39 -28.07 3.01
N LYS A 63 2.28 -28.23 2.03
CA LYS A 63 3.74 -28.07 2.20
C LYS A 63 4.04 -26.71 2.83
N ILE A 64 4.25 -26.71 4.15
CA ILE A 64 4.86 -25.60 4.88
C ILE A 64 6.24 -25.39 4.23
N ARG A 65 6.41 -24.25 3.55
CA ARG A 65 7.74 -23.81 3.13
C ARG A 65 8.58 -23.75 4.39
N LYS A 66 9.55 -24.65 4.50
CA LYS A 66 10.54 -24.64 5.58
C LYS A 66 11.12 -23.23 5.62
N CYS A 67 10.81 -22.52 6.70
CA CYS A 67 11.50 -21.30 7.07
C CYS A 67 12.99 -21.63 6.96
N VAL A 68 13.70 -20.92 6.08
CA VAL A 68 15.14 -21.07 5.92
C VAL A 68 15.72 -20.85 7.31
N LYS A 69 16.27 -21.92 7.89
CA LYS A 69 16.88 -21.85 9.23
C LYS A 69 17.81 -20.64 9.25
N PRO A 70 17.76 -19.79 10.29
CA PRO A 70 18.73 -18.72 10.42
C PRO A 70 20.11 -19.34 10.26
N GLN A 71 20.89 -18.79 9.33
CA GLN A 71 22.27 -19.18 9.09
C GLN A 71 22.93 -19.43 10.43
N LYS A 72 23.47 -20.65 10.62
CA LYS A 72 24.19 -21.09 11.81
C LYS A 72 25.01 -19.93 12.34
N SER A 73 24.71 -19.54 13.58
CA SER A 73 25.50 -18.72 14.49
C SER A 73 26.92 -18.42 13.98
N ARG A 74 27.09 -17.26 13.33
CA ARG A 74 28.40 -16.62 13.08
C ARG A 74 28.97 -16.07 14.40
N LYS A 75 29.09 -16.92 15.41
CA LYS A 75 29.70 -16.60 16.71
C LYS A 75 31.22 -16.92 16.75
N LYS A 76 31.85 -17.25 15.62
CA LYS A 76 33.28 -17.57 15.53
C LYS A 76 34.04 -16.70 14.51
N LEU A 77 33.95 -15.37 14.65
CA LEU A 77 34.76 -14.45 13.83
C LEU A 77 35.14 -13.16 14.57
N PHE A 78 35.08 -13.17 15.90
CA PHE A 78 35.73 -12.18 16.74
C PHE A 78 36.66 -12.97 17.65
N GLU A 79 37.79 -13.40 17.10
CA GLU A 79 38.99 -13.50 17.92
C GLU A 79 39.21 -12.11 18.53
N GLU A 80 39.56 -12.07 19.81
CA GLU A 80 39.96 -10.85 20.54
C GLU A 80 41.22 -10.27 19.90
N LEU A 81 41.07 -9.68 18.72
CA LEU A 81 42.10 -8.89 18.09
C LEU A 81 42.31 -7.65 18.95
N SER A 82 43.57 -7.43 19.31
CA SER A 82 44.12 -6.20 19.85
C SER A 82 43.96 -5.04 18.85
N CYS A 83 42.71 -4.69 18.50
CA CYS A 83 42.37 -3.62 17.57
C CYS A 83 42.72 -2.23 18.11
N THR A 84 43.08 -2.12 19.40
CA THR A 84 43.46 -0.85 20.03
C THR A 84 44.69 -0.24 19.37
N GLY A 85 45.71 -1.02 19.02
CA GLY A 85 46.93 -0.52 18.38
C GLY A 85 46.69 0.07 16.99
N GLU A 86 45.92 -0.62 16.16
CA GLU A 86 45.57 -0.16 14.80
C GLU A 86 44.66 1.07 14.82
N VAL A 87 43.67 1.10 15.71
CA VAL A 87 42.81 2.27 15.85
C VAL A 87 43.64 3.48 16.28
N LEU A 88 44.51 3.32 17.27
CA LEU A 88 45.38 4.40 17.76
C LEU A 88 46.33 4.93 16.68
N SER A 89 46.83 4.08 15.79
CA SER A 89 47.72 4.51 14.69
C SER A 89 46.98 5.30 13.61
N LEU A 90 45.69 5.03 13.38
CA LEU A 90 44.86 5.75 12.40
C LEU A 90 44.32 7.08 12.93
N MET A 91 44.12 7.21 14.25
CA MET A 91 43.46 8.37 14.88
C MET A 91 44.09 9.72 14.54
N PRO A 92 45.43 9.93 14.54
CA PRO A 92 46.01 11.21 14.16
C PRO A 92 45.58 11.69 12.76
N THR A 93 45.55 10.76 11.81
CA THR A 93 45.13 11.04 10.43
C THR A 93 43.63 11.34 10.36
N VAL A 94 42.81 10.57 11.06
CA VAL A 94 41.36 10.80 11.16
C VAL A 94 41.08 12.19 11.74
N LEU A 95 41.68 12.53 12.88
CA LEU A 95 41.49 13.82 13.53
C LEU A 95 41.91 14.99 12.64
N LYS A 96 43.03 14.87 11.92
CA LYS A 96 43.48 15.88 10.95
C LYS A 96 42.47 16.08 9.81
N ASN A 97 41.91 15.00 9.28
CA ASN A 97 40.93 15.08 8.19
C ASN A 97 39.58 15.64 8.67
N VAL A 98 39.11 15.21 9.83
CA VAL A 98 37.87 15.73 10.44
C VAL A 98 38.02 17.21 10.83
N GLN A 99 39.21 17.63 11.28
CA GLN A 99 39.53 19.03 11.53
C GLN A 99 39.51 19.87 10.25
N LYS A 100 40.12 19.39 9.17
CA LYS A 100 40.05 20.05 7.85
C LYS A 100 38.62 20.20 7.35
N ALA A 101 37.73 19.25 7.67
CA ALA A 101 36.32 19.32 7.34
C ALA A 101 35.49 20.22 8.29
N GLY A 102 36.07 20.74 9.38
CA GLY A 102 35.39 21.61 10.33
C GLY A 102 34.49 20.90 11.36
N HIS A 103 34.57 19.57 11.47
CA HIS A 103 33.69 18.76 12.33
C HIS A 103 34.38 18.14 13.55
N LEU A 104 35.58 18.62 13.91
CA LEU A 104 36.39 18.02 14.97
C LEU A 104 35.70 18.04 16.33
N ALA A 105 35.06 19.16 16.69
CA ALA A 105 34.38 19.30 17.97
C ALA A 105 33.22 18.29 18.11
N ASP A 106 32.38 18.16 17.09
CA ASP A 106 31.26 17.23 17.06
C ASP A 106 31.73 15.77 17.11
N PHE A 107 32.81 15.45 16.41
CA PHE A 107 33.41 14.13 16.43
C PHE A 107 33.96 13.76 17.81
N ILE A 108 34.68 14.68 18.46
CA ILE A 108 35.15 14.48 19.84
C ILE A 108 33.97 14.29 20.80
N ASN A 109 32.90 15.07 20.65
CA ASN A 109 31.70 14.92 21.47
C ASN A 109 31.03 13.56 21.26
N LEU A 110 30.94 13.07 20.02
CA LEU A 110 30.44 11.73 19.72
C LEU A 110 31.29 10.66 20.43
N LEU A 111 32.61 10.72 20.31
CA LEU A 111 33.51 9.76 20.97
C LEU A 111 33.38 9.79 22.49
N LYS A 112 33.26 10.99 23.10
CA LYS A 112 33.01 11.14 24.53
C LYS A 112 31.70 10.51 24.95
N LEU A 113 30.61 10.72 24.18
CA LEU A 113 29.31 10.13 24.50
C LEU A 113 29.33 8.61 24.39
N ILE A 114 30.07 8.06 23.42
CA ILE A 114 30.29 6.62 23.29
C ILE A 114 31.12 6.08 24.46
N SER A 115 32.19 6.77 24.87
CA SER A 115 33.08 6.29 25.94
C SER A 115 32.41 6.23 27.31
N VAL A 116 31.37 7.04 27.54
CA VAL A 116 30.58 7.02 28.79
C VAL A 116 29.26 6.26 28.64
N ASP A 117 29.08 5.48 27.58
CA ASP A 117 27.88 4.70 27.26
C ASP A 117 26.56 5.51 27.27
N LYS A 118 26.65 6.81 26.95
CA LYS A 118 25.47 7.68 26.83
C LYS A 118 24.87 7.66 25.42
N PHE A 119 25.65 7.26 24.44
CA PHE A 119 25.20 7.18 23.05
C PHE A 119 24.76 5.75 22.69
N PRO A 120 23.48 5.53 22.35
CA PRO A 120 22.98 4.20 22.06
C PRO A 120 23.54 3.64 20.74
N LEU A 121 24.50 2.72 20.82
CA LEU A 121 25.12 2.09 19.64
C LEU A 121 24.15 1.22 18.82
N ASN A 122 23.04 0.81 19.41
CA ASN A 122 21.96 0.10 18.70
C ASN A 122 20.95 1.06 18.03
N ASN A 123 21.19 2.38 18.09
CA ASN A 123 20.32 3.35 17.44
C ASN A 123 20.47 3.30 15.92
N ILE A 124 19.35 3.41 15.20
CA ILE A 124 19.34 3.34 13.74
C ILE A 124 20.24 4.39 13.07
N SER A 125 20.36 5.60 13.63
CA SER A 125 21.22 6.65 13.07
C SER A 125 22.69 6.23 13.04
N PHE A 126 23.17 5.62 14.13
CA PHE A 126 24.53 5.11 14.23
C PHE A 126 24.77 3.93 13.29
N LEU A 127 23.83 2.98 13.26
CA LEU A 127 23.93 1.84 12.36
C LEU A 127 23.96 2.28 10.89
N LEU A 128 23.15 3.28 10.51
CA LEU A 128 23.17 3.85 9.17
C LEU A 128 24.51 4.55 8.84
N LEU A 129 25.11 5.26 9.81
CA LEU A 129 26.45 5.82 9.65
C LEU A 129 27.49 4.72 9.38
N LEU A 130 27.44 3.61 10.12
CA LEU A 130 28.32 2.47 9.89
C LEU A 130 28.10 1.81 8.54
N GLU A 131 26.86 1.74 8.04
CA GLU A 131 26.57 1.23 6.69
C GLU A 131 27.14 2.17 5.61
N VAL A 132 27.16 3.49 5.82
CA VAL A 132 27.82 4.43 4.91
C VAL A 132 29.34 4.23 4.93
N ALA A 133 29.95 4.08 6.11
CA ALA A 133 31.38 3.78 6.21
C ALA A 133 31.73 2.47 5.48
N ARG A 134 30.91 1.43 5.68
CA ARG A 134 31.05 0.15 4.98
C ARG A 134 30.89 0.31 3.47
N TRP A 135 29.95 1.12 3.01
CA TRP A 135 29.75 1.39 1.58
C TRP A 135 31.04 1.86 0.91
N TYR A 136 31.68 2.88 1.49
CA TYR A 136 32.92 3.44 0.97
C TYR A 136 34.14 2.54 1.17
N SER A 137 34.09 1.56 2.07
CA SER A 137 35.18 0.58 2.24
C SER A 137 35.12 -0.59 1.24
N LEU A 138 34.08 -0.68 0.40
CA LEU A 138 33.96 -1.77 -0.57
C LEU A 138 34.75 -1.48 -1.84
N GLU A 139 35.23 -2.53 -2.49
CA GLU A 139 35.73 -2.45 -3.88
C GLU A 139 34.59 -2.30 -4.89
N ASN A 140 33.40 -2.80 -4.53
CA ASN A 140 32.24 -2.82 -5.41
C ASN A 140 30.96 -2.77 -4.58
N THR A 141 30.12 -1.81 -4.92
CA THR A 141 28.82 -1.57 -4.27
C THR A 141 27.87 -2.76 -4.27
N THR A 142 28.01 -3.70 -5.21
CA THR A 142 27.17 -4.92 -5.29
C THR A 142 27.44 -5.91 -4.15
N LYS A 143 28.62 -5.83 -3.52
CA LYS A 143 28.99 -6.65 -2.34
C LYS A 143 28.40 -6.10 -1.03
N MET A 144 27.56 -5.06 -1.09
CA MET A 144 27.02 -4.43 0.10
C MET A 144 26.03 -5.35 0.83
N PHE A 145 26.29 -5.58 2.11
CA PHE A 145 25.39 -6.28 3.03
C PHE A 145 24.88 -5.31 4.08
N TYR A 146 23.57 -5.36 4.31
CA TYR A 146 22.89 -4.53 5.29
C TYR A 146 22.58 -5.32 6.54
N SER A 147 22.76 -4.70 7.71
CA SER A 147 22.29 -5.26 8.96
C SER A 147 20.76 -5.43 8.97
N ASP A 148 20.28 -6.41 9.74
CA ASP A 148 18.85 -6.72 9.86
C ASP A 148 18.04 -5.50 10.32
N GLN A 149 18.56 -4.74 11.28
CA GLN A 149 17.91 -3.54 11.81
C GLN A 149 17.81 -2.42 10.77
N CYS A 150 18.87 -2.18 9.98
CA CYS A 150 18.82 -1.24 8.87
C CYS A 150 17.83 -1.69 7.80
N MET A 151 17.75 -2.99 7.48
CA MET A 151 16.78 -3.52 6.53
C MET A 151 15.34 -3.32 7.00
N ARG A 152 15.04 -3.55 8.29
CA ARG A 152 13.72 -3.26 8.87
C ARG A 152 13.36 -1.77 8.77
N PHE A 153 14.31 -0.89 9.08
CA PHE A 153 14.12 0.55 8.94
C PHE A 153 13.77 0.94 7.50
N TRP A 154 14.56 0.49 6.52
CA TRP A 154 14.29 0.78 5.11
C TRP A 154 12.98 0.16 4.61
N LYS A 155 12.61 -1.02 5.13
CA LYS A 155 11.31 -1.65 4.85
C LYS A 155 10.14 -0.81 5.33
N VAL A 156 10.19 -0.32 6.56
CA VAL A 156 9.15 0.56 7.13
C VAL A 156 9.07 1.86 6.32
N LEU A 157 10.21 2.48 6.03
CA LEU A 157 10.25 3.72 5.26
C LEU A 157 9.65 3.53 3.85
N TYR A 158 9.97 2.42 3.19
CA TYR A 158 9.38 2.07 1.90
C TYR A 158 7.88 1.78 1.99
N ARG A 159 7.39 1.15 3.05
CA ARG A 159 5.95 0.90 3.21
C ARG A 159 5.15 2.19 3.40
N LEU A 160 5.70 3.18 4.11
CA LEU A 160 5.03 4.45 4.38
C LEU A 160 5.12 5.44 3.21
N PHE A 161 6.28 5.52 2.54
CA PHE A 161 6.58 6.58 1.58
C PHE A 161 6.97 6.07 0.18
N HIS A 162 6.92 4.76 -0.03
CA HIS A 162 7.27 4.07 -1.27
C HIS A 162 8.70 4.39 -1.76
N GLY A 163 8.95 4.11 -3.04
CA GLY A 163 10.28 4.28 -3.64
C GLY A 163 10.71 5.74 -3.81
N LYS A 164 9.86 6.74 -3.56
CA LYS A 164 10.26 8.16 -3.61
C LYS A 164 11.17 8.51 -2.45
N ALA A 165 10.82 8.10 -1.23
CA ALA A 165 11.66 8.32 -0.05
C ALA A 165 13.01 7.61 -0.17
N LEU A 166 13.04 6.35 -0.61
CA LEU A 166 14.30 5.63 -0.79
C LEU A 166 15.24 6.35 -1.77
N ARG A 167 14.72 6.83 -2.90
CA ARG A 167 15.51 7.59 -3.88
C ARG A 167 16.03 8.90 -3.32
N PHE A 168 15.20 9.62 -2.56
CA PHE A 168 15.60 10.86 -1.89
C PHE A 168 16.72 10.62 -0.88
N MET A 169 16.56 9.60 -0.03
CA MET A 169 17.54 9.26 1.01
C MET A 169 18.83 8.69 0.43
N GLN A 170 18.81 8.05 -0.73
CA GLN A 170 20.00 7.46 -1.33
C GLN A 170 20.96 8.51 -1.88
N GLY A 171 20.46 9.59 -2.47
CA GLY A 171 21.29 10.52 -3.23
C GLY A 171 21.72 9.94 -4.59
N VAL A 172 22.84 10.42 -5.11
CA VAL A 172 23.33 10.03 -6.45
C VAL A 172 24.29 8.85 -6.29
N LYS A 173 23.74 7.64 -6.42
CA LYS A 173 24.48 6.39 -6.29
C LYS A 173 25.45 6.17 -7.48
N SER A 174 24.94 5.67 -8.60
CA SER A 174 25.77 5.25 -9.75
C SER A 174 25.31 5.86 -11.08
N SER A 175 24.40 6.84 -11.03
CA SER A 175 23.81 7.43 -12.25
C SER A 175 24.87 8.05 -13.16
N GLY A 176 25.93 8.65 -12.58
CA GLY A 176 27.05 9.21 -13.35
C GLY A 176 27.87 8.14 -14.08
N GLN A 177 28.23 7.05 -13.40
CA GLN A 177 29.02 5.96 -13.97
C GLN A 177 28.28 5.22 -15.11
N ILE A 178 26.96 5.06 -14.98
CA ILE A 178 26.11 4.46 -16.03
C ILE A 178 26.07 5.36 -17.28
N LEU A 179 25.90 6.67 -17.09
CA LEU A 179 25.83 7.63 -18.20
C LEU A 179 27.18 7.77 -18.91
N ASN A 180 28.27 7.73 -18.15
CA ASN A 180 29.63 7.88 -18.68
C ASN A 180 30.20 6.59 -19.27
N LYS A 181 29.49 5.45 -19.15
CA LYS A 181 29.95 4.10 -19.53
C LYS A 181 31.33 3.74 -18.95
N SER A 182 31.73 4.39 -17.86
CA SER A 182 33.06 4.22 -17.25
C SER A 182 33.20 2.88 -16.54
N THR A 183 32.09 2.20 -16.27
CA THR A 183 32.06 0.94 -15.53
C THR A 183 31.15 -0.09 -16.19
N SER A 184 31.53 -1.36 -16.12
CA SER A 184 30.69 -2.48 -16.54
C SER A 184 29.48 -2.64 -15.60
N ARG A 185 28.38 -3.19 -16.12
CA ARG A 185 27.14 -3.38 -15.35
C ARG A 185 27.42 -4.25 -14.12
N GLY A 186 27.30 -3.68 -12.92
CA GLY A 186 27.52 -4.38 -11.65
C GLY A 186 28.94 -4.24 -11.08
N GLN A 187 29.80 -3.42 -11.68
CA GLN A 187 31.12 -3.05 -11.12
C GLN A 187 31.18 -1.55 -10.87
N PHE A 188 30.39 -1.07 -9.91
CA PHE A 188 30.37 0.35 -9.55
C PHE A 188 31.33 0.58 -8.38
N ASP A 189 32.31 1.45 -8.59
CA ASP A 189 33.24 1.90 -7.55
C ASP A 189 32.48 2.81 -6.57
N PRO A 190 32.46 2.49 -5.26
CA PRO A 190 31.85 3.34 -4.24
C PRO A 190 32.47 4.74 -4.13
N GLN A 191 33.75 4.92 -4.48
CA GLN A 191 34.46 6.19 -4.33
C GLN A 191 33.94 7.30 -5.26
N ASP A 192 33.41 6.92 -6.42
CA ASP A 192 32.79 7.86 -7.37
C ASP A 192 31.32 8.17 -7.05
N THR A 193 30.80 7.63 -5.94
CA THR A 193 29.39 7.80 -5.56
C THR A 193 29.20 8.97 -4.59
N ASN A 194 28.13 9.74 -4.78
CA ASN A 194 27.74 10.82 -3.88
C ASN A 194 26.41 10.48 -3.20
N ILE A 195 26.48 9.46 -2.34
CA ILE A 195 25.33 8.96 -1.59
C ILE A 195 25.15 9.73 -0.28
N ASN A 196 23.91 9.90 0.17
CA ASN A 196 23.65 10.39 1.53
C ASN A 196 23.62 9.21 2.53
N PHE A 197 22.98 8.11 2.11
CA PHE A 197 22.89 6.87 2.87
C PHE A 197 23.10 5.67 1.95
N ALA A 198 23.67 4.60 2.50
CA ALA A 198 23.71 3.31 1.83
C ALA A 198 22.31 2.68 1.83
N VAL A 199 21.50 3.03 0.82
CA VAL A 199 20.12 2.55 0.69
C VAL A 199 20.08 1.28 -0.16
N PRO A 200 19.45 0.19 0.33
CA PRO A 200 19.24 -1.02 -0.44
C PRO A 200 18.31 -0.78 -1.63
N ASP A 201 18.48 -1.57 -2.68
CA ASP A 201 17.61 -1.47 -3.85
C ASP A 201 16.18 -1.89 -3.51
N ILE A 202 15.19 -1.31 -4.21
CA ILE A 202 13.76 -1.55 -3.96
C ILE A 202 13.41 -3.04 -3.99
N LYS A 203 14.04 -3.82 -4.89
CA LYS A 203 13.84 -5.28 -4.96
C LYS A 203 14.32 -5.97 -3.69
N THR A 204 15.49 -5.60 -3.18
CA THR A 204 16.06 -6.13 -1.93
C THR A 204 15.17 -5.78 -0.75
N VAL A 205 14.73 -4.53 -0.64
CA VAL A 205 13.78 -4.10 0.41
C VAL A 205 12.45 -4.87 0.30
N ASN A 206 11.90 -5.04 -0.90
CA ASN A 206 10.65 -5.75 -1.10
C ASN A 206 10.72 -7.23 -0.73
N ASN A 207 11.83 -7.89 -1.09
CA ASN A 207 12.05 -9.31 -0.83
C ASN A 207 12.51 -9.61 0.60
N TYR A 208 12.90 -8.59 1.37
CA TYR A 208 13.24 -8.74 2.77
C TYR A 208 11.98 -9.10 3.59
N GLU A 209 12.02 -10.29 4.19
CA GLU A 209 11.04 -10.83 5.12
C GLU A 209 11.71 -10.88 6.50
N SER A 210 11.25 -10.05 7.44
CA SER A 210 11.78 -10.05 8.80
C SER A 210 11.31 -11.31 9.53
N CYS A 211 12.22 -12.13 10.03
CA CYS A 211 11.91 -13.41 10.68
C CYS A 211 11.04 -13.32 11.96
N THR A 212 10.73 -12.11 12.43
CA THR A 212 10.09 -11.90 13.75
C THR A 212 8.59 -11.65 13.67
N ILE A 213 8.07 -11.19 12.53
CA ILE A 213 6.64 -10.89 12.38
C ILE A 213 6.19 -11.34 11.00
N ASP A 214 5.45 -12.46 10.95
CA ASP A 214 4.81 -12.95 9.73
C ASP A 214 3.54 -12.13 9.48
N ILE A 215 3.70 -10.98 8.82
CA ILE A 215 2.55 -10.21 8.34
C ILE A 215 2.08 -10.89 7.05
N PRO A 216 0.88 -11.50 7.03
CA PRO A 216 0.40 -12.22 5.86
C PRO A 216 0.34 -11.26 4.66
N LYS A 217 0.84 -11.70 3.50
CA LYS A 217 0.81 -10.91 2.26
C LYS A 217 -0.61 -10.56 1.82
N GLN A 218 -1.58 -11.41 2.21
CA GLN A 218 -2.99 -11.21 1.99
C GLN A 218 -3.69 -11.29 3.35
N ILE A 219 -4.29 -10.18 3.77
CA ILE A 219 -5.13 -10.13 4.95
C ILE A 219 -6.52 -10.57 4.52
N GLN A 220 -7.05 -11.62 5.13
CA GLN A 220 -8.41 -12.05 4.86
C GLN A 220 -9.40 -10.99 5.36
N PRO A 221 -10.51 -10.74 4.64
CA PRO A 221 -11.56 -9.86 5.14
C PRO A 221 -12.05 -10.31 6.53
N GLY A 222 -12.37 -9.34 7.40
CA GLY A 222 -12.84 -9.60 8.75
C GLY A 222 -11.85 -9.15 9.83
N LEU A 223 -11.80 -9.89 10.95
CA LEU A 223 -10.94 -9.55 12.09
C LEU A 223 -9.48 -9.87 11.79
N ILE A 224 -8.61 -8.87 11.96
CA ILE A 224 -7.17 -9.04 11.85
C ILE A 224 -6.64 -9.51 13.21
N GLU A 225 -6.80 -10.80 13.50
CA GLU A 225 -6.44 -11.39 14.81
C GLU A 225 -5.00 -11.10 15.22
N GLN A 226 -4.05 -11.09 14.28
CA GLN A 226 -2.65 -10.80 14.57
C GLN A 226 -2.48 -9.39 15.14
N ALA A 227 -3.22 -8.41 14.60
CA ALA A 227 -3.17 -7.04 15.09
C ALA A 227 -3.77 -6.91 16.50
N ILE A 228 -4.84 -7.68 16.77
CA ILE A 228 -5.48 -7.74 18.10
C ILE A 228 -4.53 -8.38 19.12
N GLN A 229 -3.86 -9.48 18.75
CA GLN A 229 -2.90 -10.19 19.62
C GLN A 229 -1.66 -9.36 19.96
N MET A 230 -1.27 -8.42 19.09
CA MET A 230 -0.15 -7.50 19.33
C MET A 230 -0.50 -6.37 20.33
N LYS A 231 -1.76 -6.19 20.70
CA LYS A 231 -2.18 -5.13 21.62
C LYS A 231 -2.07 -5.59 23.08
N PRO A 232 -1.62 -4.71 24.00
CA PRO A 232 -1.69 -4.98 25.44
C PRO A 232 -3.13 -5.30 25.86
N LYS A 233 -3.33 -6.26 26.76
CA LYS A 233 -4.68 -6.60 27.26
C LYS A 233 -5.16 -5.68 28.39
N THR A 234 -4.26 -4.84 28.89
CA THR A 234 -4.46 -4.07 30.12
C THR A 234 -5.09 -2.71 29.91
N ASP A 235 -5.09 -2.20 28.68
CA ASP A 235 -5.55 -0.83 28.44
C ASP A 235 -7.03 -0.81 28.07
N THR A 236 -7.66 0.34 28.28
CA THR A 236 -9.00 0.61 27.78
C THR A 236 -8.91 1.09 26.34
N TYR A 237 -9.71 0.47 25.46
CA TYR A 237 -9.74 0.78 24.04
C TYR A 237 -11.15 1.21 23.62
N VAL A 238 -11.23 2.20 22.75
CA VAL A 238 -12.48 2.59 22.07
C VAL A 238 -12.47 1.99 20.69
N LEU A 239 -13.49 1.20 20.35
CA LEU A 239 -13.72 0.75 18.99
C LEU A 239 -14.35 1.89 18.19
N SER A 240 -13.71 2.28 17.11
CA SER A 240 -14.23 3.27 16.17
C SER A 240 -14.22 2.67 14.78
N ASP A 241 -15.37 2.68 14.11
CA ASP A 241 -15.53 2.23 12.74
C ASP A 241 -15.96 3.40 11.83
N ASP A 242 -15.40 3.44 10.63
CA ASP A 242 -15.77 4.38 9.59
C ASP A 242 -15.70 3.68 8.24
N GLY A 243 -16.69 3.94 7.39
CA GLY A 243 -16.77 3.35 6.06
C GLY A 243 -16.02 4.21 5.05
N LYS A 244 -15.04 3.63 4.35
CA LYS A 244 -14.42 4.29 3.20
C LYS A 244 -15.16 3.88 1.92
N LYS A 245 -15.62 4.87 1.13
CA LYS A 245 -16.07 4.60 -0.24
C LYS A 245 -14.88 4.14 -1.07
N VAL A 246 -14.98 2.94 -1.61
CA VAL A 246 -13.96 2.32 -2.44
C VAL A 246 -14.38 2.32 -3.90
N ALA A 247 -13.44 2.50 -4.82
CA ALA A 247 -13.74 2.36 -6.24
C ALA A 247 -13.97 0.87 -6.54
N PRO A 248 -14.99 0.51 -7.35
CA PRO A 248 -15.22 -0.89 -7.69
C PRO A 248 -13.98 -1.47 -8.36
N GLY A 249 -13.45 -2.56 -7.79
CA GLY A 249 -12.31 -3.28 -8.35
C GLY A 249 -12.62 -3.81 -9.75
N LEU A 250 -11.67 -3.65 -10.67
CA LEU A 250 -11.76 -4.20 -12.03
C LEU A 250 -11.54 -5.73 -12.05
N THR A 251 -10.84 -6.29 -11.06
CA THR A 251 -10.58 -7.72 -10.93
C THR A 251 -10.85 -8.23 -9.51
N THR A 252 -11.00 -9.55 -9.35
CA THR A 252 -11.14 -10.21 -8.04
C THR A 252 -9.90 -10.05 -7.16
N ASP A 253 -8.75 -9.85 -7.80
CA ASP A 253 -7.44 -9.88 -7.13
C ASP A 253 -6.82 -8.49 -6.97
N ASN A 254 -7.32 -7.48 -7.71
CA ASN A 254 -6.85 -6.10 -7.67
C ASN A 254 -8.04 -5.12 -7.58
N GLY A 255 -8.20 -4.53 -6.41
CA GLY A 255 -9.20 -3.52 -6.12
C GLY A 255 -9.34 -3.34 -4.61
N ASP A 256 -9.86 -2.19 -4.19
CA ASP A 256 -10.27 -2.01 -2.81
C ASP A 256 -11.52 -2.88 -2.56
N ILE A 257 -11.45 -3.78 -1.59
CA ILE A 257 -12.54 -4.70 -1.25
C ILE A 257 -13.64 -3.90 -0.54
N ASP A 258 -14.85 -3.92 -1.10
CA ASP A 258 -16.03 -3.37 -0.44
C ASP A 258 -16.42 -4.27 0.74
N LEU A 259 -16.10 -3.83 1.95
CA LEU A 259 -16.43 -4.55 3.19
C LEU A 259 -17.93 -4.51 3.51
N PHE A 260 -18.71 -3.62 2.88
CA PHE A 260 -20.17 -3.54 3.04
C PHE A 260 -20.93 -4.30 1.94
N GLY A 261 -20.21 -4.90 0.98
CA GLY A 261 -20.75 -5.54 -0.20
C GLY A 261 -20.29 -6.98 -0.35
N TYR A 262 -20.36 -7.76 0.73
CA TYR A 262 -20.13 -9.21 0.70
C TYR A 262 -20.77 -9.85 -0.54
N GLY A 263 -19.92 -10.27 -1.49
CA GLY A 263 -20.23 -11.15 -2.61
C GLY A 263 -20.98 -10.52 -3.80
N MET A 264 -20.26 -9.85 -4.70
CA MET A 264 -20.44 -10.25 -6.11
C MET A 264 -19.57 -11.49 -6.28
N GLU A 265 -20.15 -12.69 -6.13
CA GLU A 265 -19.45 -13.97 -6.29
C GLU A 265 -18.78 -14.09 -7.67
N ASP A 266 -19.30 -13.36 -8.65
CA ASP A 266 -18.80 -13.28 -10.01
C ASP A 266 -18.14 -11.93 -10.31
N SER A 267 -16.95 -11.98 -10.90
CA SER A 267 -16.29 -10.80 -11.47
C SER A 267 -17.17 -10.14 -12.55
N ILE A 268 -16.99 -8.85 -12.81
CA ILE A 268 -17.71 -8.13 -13.88
C ILE A 268 -17.57 -8.85 -15.23
N GLN A 269 -16.41 -9.44 -15.50
CA GLN A 269 -16.15 -10.22 -16.71
C GLN A 269 -16.97 -11.51 -16.76
N LYS A 270 -17.03 -12.26 -15.66
CA LYS A 270 -17.89 -13.46 -15.55
C LYS A 270 -19.36 -13.11 -15.74
N LEU A 271 -19.81 -12.01 -15.13
CA LEU A 271 -21.18 -11.54 -15.28
C LEU A 271 -21.50 -11.23 -16.75
N ARG A 272 -20.63 -10.46 -17.43
CA ARG A 272 -20.79 -10.16 -18.87
C ARG A 272 -20.84 -11.41 -19.73
N LEU A 273 -19.98 -12.38 -19.46
CA LEU A 273 -19.96 -13.65 -20.19
C LEU A 273 -21.27 -14.42 -19.98
N ARG A 274 -21.73 -14.54 -18.72
CA ARG A 274 -22.99 -15.20 -18.38
C ARG A 274 -24.17 -14.57 -19.13
N LEU A 275 -24.25 -13.23 -19.13
CA LEU A 275 -25.31 -12.50 -19.83
C LEU A 275 -25.27 -12.70 -21.33
N LYS A 276 -24.07 -12.80 -21.91
CA LYS A 276 -23.90 -13.09 -23.32
C LYS A 276 -24.42 -14.49 -23.64
N THR A 277 -24.01 -15.50 -22.87
CA THR A 277 -24.47 -16.89 -23.04
C THR A 277 -25.99 -17.02 -22.87
N GLU A 278 -26.56 -16.40 -21.84
CA GLU A 278 -28.01 -16.38 -21.62
C GLU A 278 -28.75 -15.75 -22.81
N LYS A 279 -28.24 -14.62 -23.33
CA LYS A 279 -28.82 -13.96 -24.50
C LYS A 279 -28.74 -14.85 -25.75
N ASP A 280 -27.57 -15.46 -25.98
CA ASP A 280 -27.31 -16.31 -27.14
C ASP A 280 -28.22 -17.56 -27.13
N VAL A 281 -28.53 -18.12 -25.95
CA VAL A 281 -29.51 -19.22 -25.79
C VAL A 281 -30.92 -18.78 -26.19
N VAL A 282 -31.34 -17.59 -25.75
CA VAL A 282 -32.67 -17.05 -26.09
C VAL A 282 -32.78 -16.76 -27.59
N THR A 283 -31.73 -16.16 -28.19
CA THR A 283 -31.75 -15.83 -29.63
C THR A 283 -31.66 -17.09 -30.49
N SER A 284 -30.75 -18.02 -30.19
CA SER A 284 -30.66 -19.29 -30.94
C SER A 284 -31.96 -20.09 -30.88
N THR A 285 -32.59 -20.19 -29.70
CA THR A 285 -33.87 -20.90 -29.56
C THR A 285 -34.98 -20.23 -30.39
N ARG A 286 -34.98 -18.90 -30.47
CA ARG A 286 -35.94 -18.15 -31.31
C ARG A 286 -35.70 -18.43 -32.80
N ASP A 287 -34.45 -18.39 -33.23
CA ASP A 287 -34.08 -18.50 -34.65
C ASP A 287 -34.28 -19.93 -35.17
N ASP A 288 -33.96 -20.93 -34.34
CA ASP A 288 -34.09 -22.36 -34.67
C ASP A 288 -35.48 -22.94 -34.33
N TRP A 289 -36.43 -22.12 -33.86
CA TRP A 289 -37.71 -22.60 -33.34
C TRP A 289 -38.49 -23.46 -34.33
N SER A 290 -38.46 -23.13 -35.62
CA SER A 290 -39.19 -23.88 -36.64
C SER A 290 -38.61 -25.26 -36.94
N THR A 291 -37.29 -25.43 -36.77
CA THR A 291 -36.57 -26.66 -37.13
C THR A 291 -36.46 -27.64 -35.95
N MET A 292 -36.73 -27.20 -34.73
CA MET A 292 -36.68 -28.02 -33.52
C MET A 292 -37.82 -29.04 -33.40
N SER A 293 -37.48 -30.23 -32.90
CA SER A 293 -38.46 -31.24 -32.52
C SER A 293 -39.31 -30.80 -31.30
N PRO A 294 -40.50 -31.37 -31.10
CA PRO A 294 -41.35 -31.03 -29.95
C PRO A 294 -40.68 -31.23 -28.59
N ALA A 295 -39.85 -32.26 -28.44
CA ALA A 295 -39.12 -32.53 -27.20
C ALA A 295 -38.05 -31.46 -26.92
N GLU A 296 -37.30 -31.06 -27.95
CA GLU A 296 -36.29 -29.99 -27.84
C GLU A 296 -36.92 -28.63 -27.52
N LYS A 297 -38.07 -28.33 -28.13
CA LYS A 297 -38.84 -27.11 -27.83
C LYS A 297 -39.23 -27.04 -26.35
N CYS A 298 -39.71 -28.15 -25.80
CA CYS A 298 -40.09 -28.22 -24.39
C CYS A 298 -38.89 -27.97 -23.47
N GLN A 299 -37.75 -28.60 -23.74
CA GLN A 299 -36.53 -28.41 -22.95
C GLN A 299 -36.03 -26.96 -23.03
N LYS A 300 -35.96 -26.38 -24.23
CA LYS A 300 -35.50 -25.01 -24.42
C LYS A 300 -36.44 -23.97 -23.80
N LEU A 301 -37.75 -24.22 -23.80
CA LEU A 301 -38.70 -23.38 -23.07
C LEU A 301 -38.43 -23.41 -21.57
N GLN A 302 -38.14 -24.59 -20.99
CA GLN A 302 -37.78 -24.69 -19.57
C GLN A 302 -36.50 -23.91 -19.26
N ASP A 303 -35.47 -24.03 -20.11
CA ASP A 303 -34.23 -23.28 -19.96
C ASP A 303 -34.47 -21.76 -20.01
N ILE A 304 -35.30 -21.30 -20.97
CA ILE A 304 -35.66 -19.87 -21.10
C ILE A 304 -36.44 -19.39 -19.88
N VAL A 305 -37.43 -20.15 -19.41
CA VAL A 305 -38.21 -19.81 -18.21
C VAL A 305 -37.29 -19.71 -17.00
N LEU A 306 -36.33 -20.62 -16.86
CA LEU A 306 -35.34 -20.60 -15.79
C LEU A 306 -34.46 -19.34 -15.87
N ILE A 307 -33.91 -19.03 -17.06
CA ILE A 307 -33.11 -17.83 -17.30
C ILE A 307 -33.92 -16.58 -16.93
N ILE A 308 -35.13 -16.42 -17.48
CA ILE A 308 -35.97 -15.25 -17.21
C ILE A 308 -36.29 -15.13 -15.71
N SER A 309 -36.59 -16.24 -15.04
CA SER A 309 -36.91 -16.26 -13.61
C SER A 309 -35.72 -15.77 -12.76
N TYR A 310 -34.51 -16.25 -13.04
CA TYR A 310 -33.30 -15.77 -12.37
C TYR A 310 -33.05 -14.29 -12.64
N ARG A 311 -33.27 -13.82 -13.87
CA ARG A 311 -33.08 -12.40 -14.22
C ARG A 311 -34.08 -11.49 -13.53
N ILE A 312 -35.33 -11.91 -13.40
CA ILE A 312 -36.34 -11.18 -12.62
C ILE A 312 -35.90 -11.08 -11.14
N LYS A 313 -35.41 -12.18 -10.55
CA LYS A 313 -34.88 -12.19 -9.18
C LYS A 313 -33.70 -11.22 -9.02
N ASP A 314 -32.71 -11.27 -9.92
CA ASP A 314 -31.54 -10.39 -9.91
C ASP A 314 -31.94 -8.91 -10.03
N LEU A 315 -32.88 -8.59 -10.94
CA LEU A 315 -33.38 -7.23 -11.12
C LEU A 315 -34.12 -6.72 -9.89
N ARG A 316 -34.93 -7.56 -9.24
CA ARG A 316 -35.60 -7.21 -7.97
C ARG A 316 -34.58 -6.91 -6.88
N LEU A 317 -33.54 -7.73 -6.76
CA LEU A 317 -32.47 -7.52 -5.78
C LEU A 317 -31.70 -6.22 -6.07
N LEU A 318 -31.36 -5.96 -7.33
CA LEU A 318 -30.71 -4.72 -7.75
C LEU A 318 -31.57 -3.50 -7.43
N PHE A 319 -32.87 -3.56 -7.73
CA PHE A 319 -33.82 -2.50 -7.43
C PHE A 319 -33.92 -2.24 -5.92
N MET A 320 -33.98 -3.29 -5.09
CA MET A 320 -33.95 -3.13 -3.63
C MET A 320 -32.65 -2.48 -3.14
N LYS A 321 -31.49 -2.90 -3.66
CA LYS A 321 -30.20 -2.29 -3.34
C LYS A 321 -30.14 -0.82 -3.73
N GLN A 322 -30.62 -0.46 -4.92
CA GLN A 322 -30.71 0.93 -5.37
C GLN A 322 -31.64 1.75 -4.48
N LYS A 323 -32.81 1.22 -4.13
CA LYS A 323 -33.75 1.90 -3.22
C LYS A 323 -33.16 2.11 -1.83
N LEU A 324 -32.46 1.11 -1.29
CA LEU A 324 -31.78 1.21 0.01
C LEU A 324 -30.65 2.24 -0.05
N ALA A 325 -29.83 2.21 -1.10
CA ALA A 325 -28.76 3.18 -1.32
C ALA A 325 -29.29 4.61 -1.46
N LEU A 326 -30.37 4.81 -2.22
CA LEU A 326 -31.03 6.12 -2.37
C LEU A 326 -31.66 6.59 -1.05
N SER A 327 -32.32 5.71 -0.31
CA SER A 327 -32.87 6.03 1.01
C SER A 327 -31.78 6.47 1.99
N LYS A 328 -30.67 5.73 2.02
CA LYS A 328 -29.49 6.09 2.83
C LYS A 328 -28.89 7.42 2.38
N PHE A 329 -28.77 7.64 1.08
CA PHE A 329 -28.31 8.90 0.51
C PHE A 329 -29.23 10.06 0.92
N HIS A 330 -30.55 9.93 0.80
CA HIS A 330 -31.50 10.96 1.24
C HIS A 330 -31.36 11.26 2.73
N LYS A 331 -31.21 10.23 3.56
CA LYS A 331 -31.01 10.39 5.01
C LYS A 331 -29.71 11.11 5.34
N GLU A 332 -28.64 10.83 4.60
CA GLU A 332 -27.30 11.38 4.86
C GLU A 332 -27.01 12.70 4.13
N ALA A 333 -27.73 13.01 3.06
CA ALA A 333 -27.54 14.21 2.26
C ALA A 333 -28.16 15.47 2.91
N GLY A 334 -29.15 15.31 3.79
CA GLY A 334 -29.93 16.42 4.34
C GLY A 334 -30.79 17.11 3.26
N ASP A 335 -31.46 18.20 3.63
CA ASP A 335 -32.37 18.93 2.73
C ASP A 335 -31.63 19.61 1.57
N ASP A 336 -30.38 20.03 1.79
CA ASP A 336 -29.51 20.60 0.76
C ASP A 336 -28.46 19.59 0.28
N TRP A 337 -28.90 18.64 -0.53
CA TRP A 337 -28.04 17.60 -1.10
C TRP A 337 -26.86 18.14 -1.92
N ARG A 338 -26.90 19.40 -2.39
CA ARG A 338 -25.80 20.05 -3.12
C ARG A 338 -24.65 20.45 -2.20
N SER A 339 -24.95 20.75 -0.95
CA SER A 339 -23.95 20.99 0.11
C SER A 339 -23.43 19.69 0.73
N SER A 340 -24.07 18.56 0.43
CA SER A 340 -23.71 17.27 0.98
C SER A 340 -22.34 16.80 0.49
N ARG A 341 -21.57 16.23 1.43
CA ARG A 341 -20.25 15.61 1.17
C ARG A 341 -20.34 14.45 0.17
N PHE A 342 -21.55 13.97 -0.15
CA PHE A 342 -21.81 12.84 -1.05
C PHE A 342 -22.13 13.24 -2.50
N CYS A 343 -22.20 14.54 -2.83
CA CYS A 343 -22.69 15.05 -4.12
C CYS A 343 -21.73 14.85 -5.33
N VAL A 344 -20.53 14.30 -5.14
CA VAL A 344 -19.47 14.31 -6.17
C VAL A 344 -19.64 13.23 -7.26
N CYS A 345 -20.65 12.36 -7.23
CA CYS A 345 -20.67 11.15 -8.09
C CYS A 345 -21.80 10.99 -9.12
N TYR A 346 -22.72 11.96 -9.32
CA TYR A 346 -23.86 11.77 -10.24
C TYR A 346 -23.85 12.64 -11.51
N GLN A 347 -22.77 13.34 -11.81
CA GLN A 347 -22.59 14.03 -13.10
C GLN A 347 -21.67 13.21 -14.01
N GLN A 348 -22.19 12.12 -14.59
CA GLN A 348 -21.75 11.57 -15.88
C GLN A 348 -22.64 10.37 -16.21
N HIS A 349 -23.40 10.51 -17.31
CA HIS A 349 -24.33 9.55 -17.94
C HIS A 349 -25.81 9.99 -17.99
N THR A 350 -26.06 11.24 -18.36
CA THR A 350 -27.26 11.57 -19.13
C THR A 350 -26.83 11.82 -20.58
N SER A 351 -27.23 10.92 -21.47
CA SER A 351 -27.02 11.00 -22.92
C SER A 351 -27.69 12.26 -23.49
N PRO A 352 -27.10 12.97 -24.47
CA PRO A 352 -27.53 14.32 -24.88
C PRO A 352 -28.74 14.38 -25.84
N ASN A 353 -29.56 13.33 -25.95
CA ASN A 353 -30.65 13.28 -26.94
C ASN A 353 -32.03 13.27 -26.29
N LEU A 354 -32.49 14.45 -25.87
CA LEU A 354 -33.92 14.76 -25.76
C LEU A 354 -34.15 16.16 -26.37
N PRO A 355 -34.96 16.29 -27.44
CA PRO A 355 -35.23 17.58 -28.05
C PRO A 355 -36.13 18.41 -27.12
N SER A 356 -35.71 19.66 -26.85
CA SER A 356 -36.51 20.63 -26.11
C SER A 356 -37.71 21.05 -26.96
N LYS A 357 -38.92 20.68 -26.55
CA LYS A 357 -40.14 21.36 -27.01
C LYS A 357 -40.19 22.73 -26.34
N ALA A 358 -39.86 23.77 -27.11
CA ALA A 358 -40.13 25.16 -26.77
C ALA A 358 -41.17 25.69 -27.75
N ASP A 359 -42.44 25.54 -27.42
CA ASP A 359 -43.54 26.27 -28.08
C ASP A 359 -43.77 27.57 -27.32
N GLY A 360 -43.11 28.63 -27.79
CA GLY A 360 -43.39 30.01 -27.42
C GLY A 360 -44.17 30.70 -28.52
N LYS A 361 -45.51 30.67 -28.45
CA LYS A 361 -46.38 31.54 -29.25
C LYS A 361 -46.11 33.00 -28.85
N ARG A 362 -45.67 33.82 -29.80
CA ARG A 362 -45.70 35.29 -29.69
C ARG A 362 -46.87 35.78 -30.54
N ALA A 363 -47.76 36.52 -29.88
CA ALA A 363 -48.81 37.28 -30.54
C ALA A 363 -48.20 38.50 -31.25
N THR A 364 -48.59 38.66 -32.51
CA THR A 364 -48.95 39.94 -33.16
C THR A 364 -50.11 39.63 -34.07
#